data_AF-A0A256YKE6-F1
#
_entry.id   AF-A0A256YKE6-F1
#
_cell.length_a   1.000
_cell.length_b   1.000
_cell.length_c   1.000
_cell.angle_alpha   90.00
_cell.angle_beta   90.00
_cell.angle_gamma   90.00
#
_symmetry.space_group_name_H-M   'P 1'
#
loop_
_entity.id
_entity.type
_entity.pdbx_description
1 polymer ?
#
loop_
_entity_poly.entity_id
_entity_poly.type
_entity_poly.pdbx_seq_one_letter_code
_entity_poly.pdbx_strand_id
1 'polypeptide(L)'
;MKIIPAIDILDGDCVQLIGGKLGTQEYYGDPVEIALEFRNMGAEILHIIDLDAALISLRLESIASSSGHWLLMTTERILPQSRNSGRSSDPRGSWLRWTQKEGILS
;
A
#
# COMPACT_ATOMS: atom_id res chain seq x y z
N MET A 1 4.35 -28.97 -6.43
CA MET A 1 4.96 -27.64 -6.20
C MET A 1 4.08 -26.61 -6.89
N LYS A 2 3.53 -25.63 -6.16
CA LYS A 2 2.68 -24.58 -6.74
C LYS A 2 3.57 -23.35 -6.97
N ILE A 3 3.67 -22.91 -8.22
CA ILE A 3 4.41 -21.68 -8.57
C ILE A 3 3.44 -20.52 -8.38
N ILE A 4 3.83 -19.52 -7.61
CA ILE A 4 3.03 -18.32 -7.37
C ILE A 4 3.82 -17.15 -7.97
N PRO A 5 3.34 -16.54 -9.08
CA PRO A 5 3.97 -15.35 -9.63
C PRO A 5 3.85 -14.18 -8.66
N ALA A 6 4.88 -13.34 -8.63
CA ALA A 6 4.91 -12.11 -7.86
C ALA A 6 4.90 -10.89 -8.78
N ILE A 7 4.19 -9.85 -8.37
CA ILE A 7 4.13 -8.53 -9.02
C ILE A 7 4.44 -7.50 -7.96
N ASP A 8 5.58 -6.82 -8.10
CA ASP A 8 5.96 -5.70 -7.24
C ASP A 8 5.55 -4.40 -7.94
N ILE A 9 4.88 -3.50 -7.22
CA ILE A 9 4.36 -2.24 -7.75
C ILE A 9 5.07 -1.08 -7.06
N LEU A 10 5.66 -0.17 -7.83
CA LEU A 10 6.29 1.06 -7.35
C LEU A 10 5.92 2.22 -8.27
N ASP A 11 5.49 3.33 -7.69
CA ASP A 11 5.04 4.53 -8.42
C ASP A 11 3.93 4.23 -9.46
N GLY A 12 3.13 3.19 -9.20
CA GLY A 12 2.04 2.75 -10.07
C GLY A 12 2.44 1.81 -11.22
N ASP A 13 3.73 1.53 -11.40
CA ASP A 13 4.24 0.59 -12.42
C ASP A 13 4.73 -0.72 -11.79
N CYS A 14 4.70 -1.80 -12.57
CA CYS A 14 5.31 -3.07 -12.19
C CYS A 14 6.83 -2.95 -12.29
N VAL A 15 7.53 -3.38 -11.25
CA VAL A 15 8.99 -3.30 -11.16
C VAL A 15 9.62 -4.60 -10.71
N GLN A 16 10.92 -4.74 -10.96
CA GLN A 16 11.76 -5.75 -10.32
C GLN A 16 12.98 -5.09 -9.70
N LEU A 17 13.24 -5.35 -8.42
CA LEU A 17 14.41 -4.82 -7.71
C LEU A 17 15.59 -5.78 -7.80
N ILE A 18 16.76 -5.30 -8.21
CA ILE A 18 18.00 -6.11 -8.16
C ILE A 18 18.43 -6.27 -6.70
N GLY A 19 18.28 -7.49 -6.18
CA GLY A 19 18.62 -7.82 -4.80
C GLY A 19 17.79 -7.07 -3.76
N GLY A 20 16.57 -6.64 -4.10
CA GLY A 20 15.66 -5.92 -3.20
C GLY A 20 16.09 -4.49 -2.86
N LYS A 21 17.00 -3.88 -3.64
CA LYS A 21 17.49 -2.52 -3.39
C LYS A 21 16.64 -1.49 -4.14
N LEU A 22 16.19 -0.46 -3.44
CA LEU A 22 15.56 0.70 -4.08
C LEU A 22 16.59 1.47 -4.92
N GLY A 23 16.14 2.01 -6.04
CA GLY A 23 16.99 2.67 -7.03
C GLY A 23 17.60 1.71 -8.05
N THR A 24 17.39 0.39 -7.90
CA THR A 24 17.78 -0.62 -8.90
C THR A 24 16.58 -1.23 -9.61
N GLN A 25 15.40 -0.58 -9.53
CA GLN A 25 14.20 -1.03 -10.22
C GLN A 25 14.37 -1.03 -11.74
N GLU A 26 13.98 -2.13 -12.36
CA GLU A 26 13.63 -2.19 -13.79
C GLU A 26 12.11 -2.19 -13.93
N TYR A 27 11.58 -1.40 -14.86
CA TYR A 27 10.15 -1.23 -15.09
C TYR A 27 9.66 -2.19 -16.17
N TYR A 28 8.54 -2.87 -15.90
CA TYR A 28 7.93 -3.86 -16.80
C TYR A 28 6.58 -3.41 -17.37
N GLY A 29 6.05 -2.27 -16.92
CA GLY A 29 4.80 -1.68 -17.42
C GLY A 29 3.62 -1.84 -16.46
N ASP A 30 2.40 -1.82 -17.00
CA ASP A 30 1.17 -1.83 -16.20
C ASP A 30 1.02 -3.14 -15.40
N PRO A 31 0.93 -3.07 -14.06
CA PRO A 31 0.67 -4.23 -13.21
C PRO A 31 -0.59 -5.03 -13.60
N VAL A 32 -1.61 -4.35 -14.13
CA VAL A 32 -2.86 -4.99 -14.55
C VAL A 32 -2.61 -5.87 -15.78
N GLU A 33 -1.87 -5.39 -16.78
CA GLU A 33 -1.54 -6.16 -17.97
C GLU A 33 -0.75 -7.41 -17.62
N ILE A 34 0.28 -7.27 -16.77
CA ILE A 34 1.11 -8.40 -16.31
C ILE A 34 0.28 -9.41 -15.48
N ALA A 35 -0.62 -8.94 -14.63
CA ALA A 35 -1.53 -9.82 -13.88
C ALA A 35 -2.46 -10.61 -14.81
N LEU A 36 -2.95 -9.99 -15.89
CA LEU A 36 -3.76 -10.65 -16.90
C LEU A 36 -2.95 -11.72 -17.66
N GLU A 37 -1.69 -11.44 -17.99
CA GLU A 37 -0.78 -12.41 -18.61
C GLU A 37 -0.56 -13.62 -17.71
N PHE A 38 -0.25 -13.42 -16.42
CA PHE A 38 -0.09 -14.53 -15.48
C PHE A 38 -1.35 -15.37 -15.37
N ARG A 39 -2.52 -14.72 -15.29
CA ARG A 39 -3.81 -15.43 -15.28
C ARG A 39 -4.00 -16.25 -16.56
N ASN A 40 -3.68 -15.70 -17.72
CA ASN A 40 -3.78 -16.39 -19.01
C ASN A 40 -2.80 -17.57 -19.12
N MET A 41 -1.66 -17.51 -18.43
CA MET A 41 -0.71 -18.61 -18.27
C MET A 41 -1.15 -19.67 -17.24
N GLY A 42 -2.33 -19.50 -16.62
CA GLY A 42 -2.89 -20.46 -15.67
C GLY A 42 -2.55 -20.18 -14.21
N ALA A 43 -2.07 -18.98 -13.87
CA ALA A 43 -1.88 -18.60 -12.47
C ALA A 43 -3.24 -18.44 -11.77
N GLU A 44 -3.48 -19.29 -10.77
CA GLU A 44 -4.67 -19.20 -9.91
C GLU A 44 -4.51 -18.18 -8.77
N ILE A 45 -3.27 -17.89 -8.39
CA ILE A 45 -2.91 -17.02 -7.26
C ILE A 45 -1.79 -16.11 -7.73
N LEU A 46 -1.89 -14.82 -7.41
CA LEU A 46 -0.83 -13.83 -7.61
C LEU A 46 -0.38 -13.28 -6.25
N HIS A 47 0.92 -13.11 -6.07
CA HIS A 47 1.48 -12.41 -4.93
C HIS A 47 1.75 -10.96 -5.33
N ILE A 48 0.91 -10.03 -4.89
CA ILE A 48 1.03 -8.62 -5.27
C ILE A 48 1.60 -7.85 -4.09
N ILE A 49 2.64 -7.06 -4.34
CA ILE A 49 3.34 -6.25 -3.35
C ILE A 49 3.26 -4.78 -3.77
N ASP A 50 2.70 -3.95 -2.90
CA ASP A 50 2.71 -2.49 -3.05
C ASP A 50 3.93 -1.92 -2.29
N LEU A 51 4.97 -1.55 -3.04
CA LEU A 51 6.21 -1.03 -2.47
C LEU A 51 6.03 0.38 -1.92
N ASP A 52 5.13 1.20 -2.48
CA ASP A 52 4.86 2.54 -1.96
C ASP A 52 4.31 2.48 -0.54
N ALA A 53 3.30 1.63 -0.33
CA ALA A 53 2.71 1.41 0.98
C ALA A 53 3.73 0.84 1.98
N ALA A 54 4.54 -0.13 1.56
CA ALA A 54 5.59 -0.73 2.39
C ALA A 54 6.62 0.32 2.82
N LEU A 55 7.08 1.17 1.90
CA LEU A 55 8.05 2.22 2.17
C LEU A 55 7.48 3.33 3.06
N ILE A 56 6.22 3.71 2.88
CA ILE A 56 5.55 4.66 3.78
C ILE A 56 5.50 4.10 5.20
N SER A 57 5.12 2.83 5.37
CA SER A 57 5.08 2.18 6.69
C SER A 57 6.44 2.21 7.38
N LEU A 58 7.50 1.83 6.68
CA LEU A 58 8.87 1.83 7.22
C LEU A 58 9.36 3.22 7.63
N ARG A 59 8.97 4.27 6.88
CA ARG A 59 9.30 5.67 7.23
C ARG A 59 8.57 6.11 8.50
N LEU A 60 7.29 5.75 8.65
CA LEU A 60 6.51 6.12 9.83
C LEU A 60 7.04 5.44 11.09
N GLU A 61 7.41 4.17 11.02
CA GLU A 61 8.05 3.45 12.14
C GLU A 61 9.39 4.10 12.53
N SER A 62 10.19 4.50 11.55
CA SER A 62 11.46 5.19 11.78
C SER A 62 11.25 6.54 12.48
N ILE A 63 10.24 7.30 12.07
CA ILE A 63 9.88 8.58 12.71
C ILE A 63 9.42 8.32 14.15
N ALA A 64 8.48 7.40 14.37
CA ALA A 64 7.95 7.09 15.69
C ALA A 64 9.04 6.64 16.68
N SER A 65 9.99 5.81 16.21
CA SER A 65 11.13 5.35 17.01
C SER A 65 12.09 6.49 17.39
N SER A 66 12.21 7.51 16.53
CA SER A 66 13.10 8.66 16.77
C SER A 66 12.49 9.75 17.67
N SER A 67 11.16 9.87 17.74
CA SER A 67 10.47 10.94 18.46
C SER A 67 10.28 10.72 19.96
N GLY A 68 10.66 9.56 20.50
CA GLY A 68 10.47 9.21 21.92
C GLY A 68 9.00 9.13 22.38
N HIS A 69 8.07 9.34 21.46
CA HIS A 69 6.62 9.25 21.64
C HIS A 69 6.09 8.19 20.67
N TRP A 70 5.48 7.15 21.23
CA TRP A 70 4.82 6.10 20.46
C TRP A 70 3.47 6.59 19.99
N LEU A 71 3.42 7.25 18.83
CA LEU A 71 2.16 7.47 18.16
C LEU A 71 1.72 6.12 17.58
N LEU A 72 0.76 5.45 18.21
CA LEU A 72 0.04 4.32 17.63
C LEU A 72 -0.74 4.82 16.41
N MET A 73 -0.08 4.87 15.25
CA MET A 73 -0.71 5.14 13.97
C MET A 73 -1.38 3.86 13.48
N THR A 74 -2.57 3.55 14.00
CA THR A 74 -3.43 2.55 13.38
C THR A 74 -4.09 3.21 12.16
N THR A 75 -3.62 2.89 10.96
CA THR A 75 -4.32 3.28 9.73
C THR A 75 -5.64 2.50 9.64
N GLU A 76 -6.71 3.03 10.25
CA GLU A 76 -8.05 2.53 9.98
C GLU A 76 -8.46 3.00 8.58
N ARG A 77 -8.37 2.09 7.60
CA ARG A 77 -9.03 2.28 6.31
C ARG A 77 -10.54 2.20 6.55
N ILE A 78 -11.19 3.35 6.75
CA ILE A 78 -12.66 3.43 6.73
C ILE A 78 -13.10 3.17 5.29
N LEU A 79 -13.44 1.91 4.97
CA LEU A 79 -14.14 1.60 3.73
C LEU A 79 -15.52 2.26 3.79
N PRO A 80 -15.91 3.10 2.80
CA PRO A 80 -17.24 3.66 2.77
C PRO A 80 -18.25 2.52 2.61
N GLN A 81 -19.00 2.23 3.67
CA GLN A 81 -20.21 1.43 3.57
C GLN A 81 -21.15 2.17 2.64
N SER A 82 -21.53 1.54 1.53
CA SER A 82 -22.52 2.03 0.58
C SER A 82 -23.79 2.45 1.33
N ARG A 83 -23.97 3.75 1.50
CA ARG A 83 -25.24 4.35 1.88
C ARG A 83 -25.60 5.39 0.84
N ASN A 84 -26.71 5.08 0.19
CA ASN A 84 -27.35 5.83 -0.86
C ASN A 84 -27.69 7.25 -0.42
N SER A 85 -27.60 8.18 -1.39
CA SER A 85 -28.17 9.53 -1.43
C SER A 85 -27.83 10.53 -0.30
N GLY A 86 -26.85 11.38 -0.59
CA GLY A 86 -26.68 12.68 0.07
C GLY A 86 -25.49 13.44 -0.51
N ARG A 87 -25.76 14.41 -1.39
CA ARG A 87 -24.73 15.29 -1.98
C ARG A 87 -23.91 15.96 -0.88
N SER A 88 -22.61 15.70 -0.84
CA SER A 88 -21.63 16.57 -0.20
C SER A 88 -20.80 17.24 -1.30
N SER A 89 -20.86 18.57 -1.33
CA SER A 89 -20.11 19.45 -2.23
C SER A 89 -18.82 19.92 -1.55
N ASP A 90 -17.88 19.01 -1.31
CA ASP A 90 -16.52 19.36 -0.86
C ASP A 90 -15.51 19.05 -1.98
N PRO A 91 -14.90 20.07 -2.62
CA PRO A 91 -13.91 19.87 -3.69
C PRO A 91 -12.50 19.55 -3.17
N ARG A 92 -12.30 19.36 -1.86
CA ARG A 92 -10.99 18.97 -1.29
C ARG A 92 -11.11 17.62 -0.60
N GLY A 93 -10.95 16.55 -1.38
CA GLY A 93 -10.99 15.15 -0.94
C GLY A 93 -9.91 14.79 0.10
N SER A 94 -10.09 15.25 1.34
CA SER A 94 -9.32 14.85 2.52
C SER A 94 -9.98 13.63 3.15
N TRP A 95 -9.59 12.44 2.68
CA TRP A 95 -10.06 11.15 3.22
C TRP A 95 -9.30 10.70 4.48
N LEU A 96 -8.51 11.58 5.09
CA LEU A 96 -7.70 11.29 6.26
C LEU A 96 -8.22 12.10 7.44
N ARG A 97 -8.92 11.43 8.36
CA ARG A 97 -9.23 11.98 9.69
C ARG A 97 -8.16 11.52 10.66
N TRP A 98 -7.29 12.42 11.07
CA TRP A 98 -6.28 12.17 12.10
C TRP A 98 -6.94 12.31 13.48
N THR A 99 -7.03 11.22 14.25
CA THR A 99 -7.40 11.29 15.67
C THR A 99 -6.18 10.98 16.52
N GLN A 100 -5.60 12.02 17.12
CA GLN A 100 -4.60 11.90 18.17
C GLN A 100 -5.28 11.34 19.43
N LYS A 101 -4.89 10.13 19.85
CA LYS A 101 -5.37 9.54 21.09
C LYS A 101 -4.15 9.30 21.98
N GLU A 102 -3.88 10.27 22.85
CA GLU A 102 -2.88 10.12 23.92
C GLU A 102 -3.39 9.06 24.90
N GLY A 103 -2.73 7.91 24.93
CA GLY A 103 -3.04 6.82 25.85
C GLY A 103 -1.77 6.36 26.56
N ILE A 104 -1.69 6.61 27.87
CA ILE A 104 -0.67 6.06 28.74
C ILE A 104 -1.03 4.59 28.97
N LEU A 105 -0.20 3.66 28.49
CA LEU A 105 -0.31 2.24 28.87
C LEU A 105 0.31 2.08 30.27
N SER A 106 -0.52 1.69 31.24
CA SER A 106 -0.15 1.22 32.57
C SER A 106 0.25 -0.25 32.56
#